data_AF-H1VXC1-F1
#
_entry.id   AF-H1VXC1-F1
#
_cell.length_a   1.000
_cell.length_b   1.000
_cell.length_c   1.000
_cell.angle_alpha   90.00
_cell.angle_beta   90.00
_cell.angle_gamma   90.00
#
_symmetry.space_group_name_H-M   'P 1'
#
loop_
_entity.id
_entity.type
_entity.pdbx_description
1 polymer ?
#
loop_
_entity_poly.entity_id
_entity_poly.type
_entity_poly.pdbx_seq_one_letter_code
_entity_poly.pdbx_strand_id
1 'polypeptide(L)' 'MKSARRDGVSTLPESQWVEWEEWGDVALDAWIKERIYDPISFSEKSRI' A
#
# COMPACT_ATOMS: atom_id res chain seq x y z
N MET A 1 -9.78 -0.54 -1.32
CA MET A 1 -8.93 0.34 -2.17
C MET A 1 -9.50 0.54 -3.57
N LYS A 2 -9.60 -0.51 -4.40
CA LYS A 2 -10.09 -0.39 -5.79
C LYS A 2 -11.49 0.26 -5.89
N SER A 3 -12.40 0.00 -4.95
CA SER A 3 -13.70 0.68 -4.89
C SER A 3 -13.55 2.19 -4.67
N ALA A 4 -12.66 2.63 -3.76
CA ALA A 4 -12.42 4.05 -3.52
C ALA A 4 -11.85 4.78 -4.75
N ARG A 5 -11.05 4.08 -5.56
CA ARG A 5 -10.59 4.57 -6.87
C ARG A 5 -11.76 4.71 -7.85
N ARG A 6 -12.56 3.66 -8.00
CA ARG A 6 -13.72 3.64 -8.92
C ARG A 6 -14.76 4.70 -8.57
N ASP A 7 -14.99 4.90 -7.27
CA ASP A 7 -15.99 5.84 -6.77
C ASP A 7 -15.44 7.27 -6.69
N GLY A 8 -14.18 7.50 -7.12
CA GLY A 8 -13.54 8.83 -7.17
C GLY A 8 -13.21 9.45 -5.82
N VAL A 9 -13.29 8.67 -4.73
CA VAL A 9 -13.08 9.13 -3.34
C VAL A 9 -11.68 8.83 -2.82
N SER A 10 -10.82 8.22 -3.63
CA SER A 10 -9.41 7.98 -3.29
C SER A 10 -8.61 9.28 -3.27
N THR A 11 -7.88 9.53 -2.17
CA THR A 11 -6.92 10.64 -2.06
C THR A 11 -5.51 10.29 -2.53
N LEU A 12 -5.27 9.04 -2.97
CA LEU A 12 -3.97 8.64 -3.51
C LEU A 12 -3.72 9.29 -4.88
N PRO A 13 -2.46 9.66 -5.17
CA PRO A 13 -2.10 10.32 -6.42
C PRO A 13 -2.29 9.39 -7.63
N GLU A 14 -2.57 9.98 -8.79
CA GLU A 14 -2.79 9.26 -10.04
C GLU A 14 -1.62 8.35 -10.41
N SER A 15 -0.39 8.82 -10.21
CA SER A 15 0.83 8.04 -10.49
C SER A 15 0.88 6.71 -9.74
N GLN A 16 0.31 6.66 -8.53
CA GLN A 16 0.26 5.43 -7.74
C GLN A 16 -0.72 4.42 -8.33
N TRP A 17 -1.84 4.89 -8.89
CA TRP A 17 -2.82 4.03 -9.55
C TRP A 17 -2.30 3.52 -10.89
N VAL A 18 -1.60 4.38 -11.66
CA VAL A 18 -0.94 3.98 -12.91
C VAL A 18 0.06 2.85 -12.68
N GLU A 19 0.91 2.97 -11.65
CA GLU A 19 1.85 1.91 -11.27
C GLU A 19 1.13 0.56 -11.01
N TRP A 20 0.00 0.58 -10.31
CA TRP A 20 -0.76 -0.64 -10.02
C TRP A 20 -1.52 -1.18 -11.23
N GLU A 21 -1.89 -0.33 -12.19
CA GLU A 21 -2.50 -0.77 -13.45
C GLU A 21 -1.47 -1.41 -14.39
N GLU A 22 -0.22 -0.93 -14.37
CA GLU A 22 0.90 -1.46 -15.16
C GLU A 22 1.46 -2.77 -14.59
N TRP A 23 1.63 -2.84 -13.26
CA TRP A 23 2.29 -3.96 -12.58
C TRP A 23 1.31 -4.94 -11.92
N GLY A 24 0.02 -4.59 -11.90
CA GLY A 24 -1.06 -5.40 -11.35
C GLY A 24 -1.05 -5.50 -9.82
N ASP A 25 -1.76 -6.50 -9.34
CA ASP A 25 -2.05 -6.66 -7.90
C ASP A 25 -0.81 -6.95 -7.05
N VAL A 26 0.29 -7.40 -7.65
CA VAL A 26 1.55 -7.64 -6.93
C VAL A 26 2.14 -6.34 -6.37
N ALA A 27 2.09 -5.24 -7.13
CA ALA A 27 2.58 -3.94 -6.68
C ALA A 27 1.65 -3.34 -5.61
N LEU A 28 0.33 -3.50 -5.78
CA LEU A 28 -0.66 -3.09 -4.79
C LEU A 28 -0.47 -3.85 -3.46
N ASP A 29 -0.32 -5.17 -3.51
CA ASP A 29 -0.12 -6.00 -2.33
C ASP A 29 1.17 -5.66 -1.59
N ALA A 30 2.26 -5.39 -2.32
CA ALA A 30 3.52 -4.93 -1.74
C ALA A 30 3.34 -3.58 -1.01
N TRP A 31 2.72 -2.61 -1.68
CA TRP A 31 2.44 -1.29 -1.10
C TRP A 31 1.60 -1.37 0.18
N ILE A 32 0.59 -2.25 0.19
CA ILE A 32 -0.25 -2.50 1.38
C ILE A 32 0.62 -3.09 2.48
N LYS A 33 1.38 -4.15 2.21
CA LYS A 33 2.21 -4.85 3.20
C LYS A 33 3.22 -3.94 3.89
N GLU A 34 3.83 -3.01 3.16
CA GLU A 34 4.74 -2.01 3.74
C GLU A 34 4.08 -1.06 4.75
N ARG A 35 2.75 -0.89 4.66
CA ARG A 35 1.97 0.04 5.47
C ARG A 35 1.07 -0.67 6.48
N ILE A 36 1.13 -2.00 6.55
CA ILE A 36 0.49 -2.75 7.62
C ILE A 36 1.21 -2.44 8.92
N TYR A 37 0.45 -2.02 9.92
CA TYR A 37 0.95 -1.91 11.28
C TYR A 37 1.32 -3.30 11.80
N ASP A 38 2.60 -3.50 12.10
CA ASP A 38 3.10 -4.70 12.77
C ASP A 38 3.43 -4.38 14.25
N PRO A 39 2.61 -4.85 15.21
CA PRO A 39 2.84 -4.61 16.64
C PRO A 39 4.08 -5.34 17.20
N ILE A 40 4.62 -6.35 16.52
CA ILE A 40 5.77 -7.14 17.00
C ILE A 40 7.10 -6.48 16.58
N SER A 41 7.09 -5.69 15.51
CA SER A 41 8.27 -4.99 14.95
C SER A 41 8.99 -4.05 15.93
N PHE A 42 8.28 -3.53 16.96
CA PHE A 42 8.89 -2.69 17.99
C PHE A 42 9.89 -3.44 18.88
N SER A 43 9.81 -4.77 18.96
CA SER A 43 10.72 -5.60 19.77
C SER A 43 12.08 -5.84 19.09
N GLU A 44 12.16 -5.81 17.76
CA GLU A 44 13.40 -6.13 17.02
C GLU A 44 14.17 -4.88 16.59
N LYS A 45 13.50 -3.77 16.28
CA LYS A 45 14.18 -2.50 15.93
C LYS A 45 14.90 -1.81 17.10
N SER A 46 14.71 -2.29 18.32
CA SER A 46 15.42 -1.82 19.52
C SER A 46 16.70 -2.62 19.84
N ARG A 47 17.03 -3.65 19.06
CA ARG A 47 18.28 -4.43 19.19
C ARG A 47 19.20 -4.11 18.00
N ILE A 48 19.72 -2.88 17.98
CA ILE A 48 20.97 -2.55 17.30
C ILE A 48 22.08 -2.58 18.36
#